data_AF-A0AAW9NM46-F1
#
_entry.id   AF-A0AAW9NM46-F1
#
_cell.length_a   1.000
_cell.length_b   1.000
_cell.length_c   1.000
_cell.angle_alpha   90.00
_cell.angle_beta   90.00
_cell.angle_gamma   90.00
#
_symmetry.space_group_name_H-M   'P 1'
#
loop_
_entity.id
_entity.type
_entity.pdbx_description
1 polymer ?
#
loop_
_entity_poly.entity_id
_entity_poly.type
_entity_poly.pdbx_seq_one_letter_code
_entity_poly.pdbx_strand_id
1 'polypeptide(L)'
;MPWSKESKQLTKAFYQSVINHLAENINPELMELDMRIKDEFLKSNFTKRQRVIMTMIYTLSYGLRKNTAIMPKLQNFELAGISKKKIKNELDQLVAKNVITWEREGRGMNYFQINDPDLWEADYHDGYNNRISQELLFLNLEHSGFDTKPVKNAIKEEELV
;
A
#
# COMPACT_ATOMS: atom_id res chain seq x y z
N MET A 1 6.28 24.75 16.60
CA MET A 1 5.13 25.70 16.66
C MET A 1 3.91 25.03 17.28
N PRO A 2 3.11 25.74 18.09
CA PRO A 2 1.94 25.19 18.81
C PRO A 2 0.95 24.44 17.90
N TRP A 3 0.66 24.99 16.72
CA TRP A 3 -0.20 24.42 15.68
C TRP A 3 0.17 22.99 15.24
N SER A 4 1.46 22.64 15.30
CA SER A 4 1.92 21.29 14.96
C SER A 4 1.60 20.25 16.04
N LYS A 5 1.45 20.65 17.31
CA LYS A 5 1.10 19.74 18.41
C LYS A 5 -0.40 19.45 18.40
N GLU A 6 -1.20 20.50 18.23
CA GLU A 6 -2.67 20.40 18.15
C GLU A 6 -3.10 19.57 16.93
N SER A 7 -2.52 19.83 15.75
CA SER A 7 -2.77 19.01 14.55
C SER A 7 -2.42 17.54 14.79
N LYS A 8 -1.28 17.23 15.41
CA LYS A 8 -0.88 15.85 15.74
C LYS A 8 -1.86 15.17 16.70
N GLN A 9 -2.38 15.89 17.70
CA GLN A 9 -3.36 15.36 18.65
C GLN A 9 -4.68 15.04 17.97
N LEU A 10 -5.18 15.94 17.13
CA LEU A 10 -6.39 15.73 16.34
C LEU A 10 -6.24 14.54 15.38
N THR A 11 -5.09 14.44 14.69
CA THR A 11 -4.78 13.29 13.82
C THR A 11 -4.78 11.99 14.61
N LYS A 12 -4.17 11.95 15.81
CA LYS A 12 -4.18 10.76 16.67
C LYS A 12 -5.59 10.37 17.08
N ALA A 13 -6.40 11.33 17.55
CA ALA A 13 -7.77 11.07 17.97
C ALA A 13 -8.63 10.53 16.83
N PHE A 14 -8.49 11.11 15.63
CA PHE A 14 -9.14 10.64 14.41
C PHE A 14 -8.78 9.18 14.10
N TYR A 15 -7.49 8.85 13.98
CA TYR A 15 -7.07 7.49 13.63
C TYR A 15 -7.44 6.47 14.70
N GLN A 16 -7.41 6.83 15.99
CA GLN A 16 -7.86 5.93 17.05
C GLN A 16 -9.34 5.59 16.90
N SER A 17 -10.19 6.58 16.61
CA SER A 17 -11.62 6.37 16.37
C SER A 17 -11.85 5.46 15.16
N VAL A 18 -11.13 5.72 14.06
CA VAL A 18 -11.21 4.88 12.85
C VAL A 18 -10.78 3.45 13.14
N ILE A 19 -9.63 3.23 13.79
CA ILE A 19 -9.12 1.89 14.10
C ILE A 19 -10.10 1.12 14.99
N ASN A 20 -10.68 1.75 16.00
CA ASN A 20 -11.65 1.09 16.87
C ASN A 20 -12.85 0.58 16.07
N HIS A 21 -13.35 1.38 15.12
CA HIS A 21 -14.44 0.96 14.24
C HIS A 21 -14.04 -0.14 13.25
N LEU A 22 -12.82 -0.06 12.70
CA LEU A 22 -12.33 -1.04 11.72
C LEU A 22 -11.94 -2.38 12.36
N ALA A 23 -11.51 -2.38 13.62
CA ALA A 23 -11.14 -3.59 14.35
C ALA A 23 -12.32 -4.55 14.56
N GLU A 24 -13.55 -4.03 14.54
CA GLU A 24 -14.77 -4.83 14.66
C GLU A 24 -15.08 -5.64 13.39
N ASN A 25 -14.49 -5.28 12.24
CA ASN A 25 -14.80 -5.85 10.93
C ASN A 25 -13.53 -6.24 10.16
N ILE A 26 -12.77 -7.21 10.70
CA ILE A 26 -11.56 -7.71 10.05
C ILE A 26 -11.94 -8.59 8.85
N ASN A 27 -11.47 -8.21 7.66
CA ASN A 27 -11.50 -9.03 6.46
C ASN A 27 -10.10 -9.66 6.26
N PRO A 28 -9.94 -10.99 6.46
CA PRO A 28 -8.65 -11.67 6.31
C PRO A 28 -8.06 -11.58 4.90
N GLU A 29 -8.88 -11.72 3.86
CA GLU A 29 -8.44 -11.64 2.46
C GLU A 29 -7.87 -10.26 2.14
N LEU A 30 -8.54 -9.21 2.60
CA LEU A 30 -8.05 -7.84 2.41
C LEU A 30 -6.77 -7.56 3.22
N MET A 31 -6.62 -8.20 4.38
CA MET A 31 -5.42 -8.08 5.20
C MET A 31 -4.22 -8.79 4.60
N GLU A 32 -4.44 -9.98 4.03
CA GLU A 32 -3.44 -10.73 3.28
C GLU A 32 -2.97 -9.94 2.05
N LEU A 33 -3.90 -9.39 1.27
CA LEU A 33 -3.58 -8.55 0.11
C LEU A 33 -2.84 -7.27 0.50
N ASP A 34 -3.22 -6.62 1.60
CA ASP A 34 -2.49 -5.46 2.16
C ASP A 34 -1.02 -5.82 2.50
N MET A 35 -0.77 -7.00 3.08
CA MET A 35 0.58 -7.48 3.38
C MET A 35 1.39 -7.70 2.09
N ARG A 36 0.80 -8.33 1.06
CA ARG A 36 1.44 -8.53 -0.24
C ARG A 36 1.74 -7.22 -0.95
N ILE A 37 0.81 -6.25 -0.96
CA ILE A 37 1.03 -4.92 -1.54
C ILE A 37 2.21 -4.21 -0.88
N LYS A 38 2.31 -4.27 0.46
CA LYS A 38 3.43 -3.67 1.20
C LYS A 38 4.77 -4.30 0.87
N ASP A 39 4.81 -5.63 0.78
CA ASP A 39 6.03 -6.35 0.38
C ASP A 39 6.44 -5.96 -1.05
N GLU A 40 5.49 -5.96 -1.98
CA GLU A 40 5.70 -5.59 -3.38
C GLU A 40 6.21 -4.15 -3.55
N PHE A 41 5.67 -3.21 -2.78
CA PHE A 41 6.13 -1.82 -2.75
C PHE A 41 7.59 -1.68 -2.36
N LEU A 42 8.10 -2.53 -1.46
CA LEU A 42 9.47 -2.46 -1.00
C LEU A 42 10.43 -2.85 -2.13
N LYS A 43 10.15 -3.94 -2.83
CA LYS A 43 11.02 -4.49 -3.89
C LYS A 43 10.88 -3.81 -5.25
N SER A 44 9.72 -3.24 -5.57
CA SER A 44 9.46 -2.61 -6.88
C SER A 44 10.28 -1.33 -7.13
N ASN A 45 10.76 -1.14 -8.35
CA ASN A 45 11.57 0.00 -8.81
C ASN A 45 10.72 1.22 -9.21
N PHE A 46 9.87 1.68 -8.30
CA PHE A 46 9.06 2.88 -8.54
C PHE A 46 9.86 4.17 -8.36
N THR A 47 9.58 5.17 -9.21
CA THR A 47 10.13 6.51 -9.03
C THR A 47 9.66 7.10 -7.70
N LYS A 48 10.40 8.09 -7.16
CA LYS A 48 9.98 8.81 -5.94
C LYS A 48 8.54 9.36 -6.05
N ARG A 49 8.12 9.80 -7.25
CA ARG A 49 6.77 10.32 -7.46
C ARG A 49 5.73 9.20 -7.47
N GLN A 50 5.98 8.10 -8.17
CA GLN A 50 5.11 6.93 -8.16
C GLN A 50 4.92 6.40 -6.74
N ARG A 51 6.00 6.31 -5.94
CA ARG A 51 5.90 5.92 -4.52
C ARG A 51 4.97 6.84 -3.74
N VAL A 52 5.06 8.16 -3.93
CA VAL A 52 4.16 9.12 -3.27
C VAL A 52 2.70 8.96 -3.72
N ILE A 53 2.46 8.76 -5.02
CA ILE A 53 1.12 8.50 -5.59
C ILE A 53 0.52 7.23 -4.96
N MET A 54 1.30 6.15 -4.97
CA MET A 54 0.92 4.85 -4.44
C MET A 54 0.65 4.92 -2.95
N THR A 55 1.49 5.61 -2.17
CA THR A 55 1.24 5.85 -0.74
C THR A 55 -0.08 6.60 -0.53
N MET A 56 -0.38 7.63 -1.33
CA MET A 56 -1.62 8.38 -1.21
C MET A 56 -2.85 7.51 -1.53
N ILE A 57 -2.81 6.73 -2.62
CA ILE A 57 -3.88 5.77 -2.96
C ILE A 57 -4.03 4.75 -1.84
N TYR A 58 -2.93 4.16 -1.37
CA TYR A 58 -2.89 3.19 -0.28
C TYR A 58 -3.53 3.72 1.01
N THR A 59 -3.12 4.91 1.45
CA THR A 59 -3.66 5.55 2.66
C THR A 59 -5.17 5.78 2.57
N LEU A 60 -5.70 6.09 1.38
CA LEU A 60 -7.13 6.34 1.16
C LEU A 60 -7.92 5.08 0.79
N SER A 61 -7.27 3.92 0.67
CA SER A 61 -7.86 2.61 0.37
C SER A 61 -7.51 1.61 1.48
N TYR A 62 -6.50 0.78 1.29
CA TYR A 62 -6.13 -0.34 2.17
C TYR A 62 -5.82 0.13 3.59
N GLY A 63 -5.24 1.33 3.75
CA GLY A 63 -5.03 1.98 5.05
C GLY A 63 -6.33 2.26 5.83
N LEU A 64 -7.48 2.30 5.15
CA LEU A 64 -8.82 2.43 5.71
C LEU A 64 -9.64 1.15 5.56
N ARG A 65 -8.99 -0.01 5.35
CA ARG A 65 -9.61 -1.33 5.17
C ARG A 65 -10.67 -1.38 4.03
N LYS A 66 -10.37 -0.73 2.91
CA LYS A 66 -11.12 -0.86 1.65
C LYS A 66 -10.18 -0.95 0.45
N ASN A 67 -10.62 -1.53 -0.66
CA ASN A 67 -9.79 -1.72 -1.85
C ASN A 67 -9.67 -0.47 -2.75
N THR A 68 -10.62 0.48 -2.65
CA THR A 68 -10.71 1.62 -3.56
C THR A 68 -10.50 2.95 -2.85
N ALA A 69 -9.66 3.82 -3.40
CA ALA A 69 -9.49 5.22 -3.01
C ALA A 69 -10.36 6.13 -3.89
N ILE A 70 -11.02 7.10 -3.28
CA ILE A 70 -11.90 8.05 -3.98
C ILE A 70 -11.20 9.41 -4.01
N MET A 71 -10.95 9.93 -5.20
CA MET A 71 -10.31 11.24 -5.39
C MET A 71 -11.04 12.04 -6.48
N PRO A 72 -11.90 13.01 -6.12
CA PRO A 72 -12.70 13.74 -7.09
C PRO A 72 -11.87 14.51 -8.13
N LYS A 73 -10.67 14.97 -7.79
CA LYS A 73 -9.81 15.70 -8.71
C LYS A 73 -8.38 15.18 -8.64
N LEU A 74 -7.71 15.09 -9.79
CA LEU A 74 -6.27 14.79 -9.84
C LEU A 74 -5.42 15.84 -9.14
N GLN A 75 -5.95 17.06 -8.96
CA GLN A 75 -5.31 18.12 -8.17
C GLN A 75 -5.16 17.73 -6.69
N ASN A 76 -5.92 16.76 -6.18
CA ASN A 76 -5.78 16.33 -4.79
C ASN A 76 -4.38 15.77 -4.50
N PHE A 77 -3.67 15.23 -5.51
CA PHE A 77 -2.28 14.80 -5.37
C PHE A 77 -1.29 15.94 -5.09
N GLU A 78 -1.70 17.21 -5.24
CA GLU A 78 -0.90 18.36 -4.80
C GLU A 78 -0.73 18.38 -3.27
N LEU A 79 -1.65 17.76 -2.51
CA LEU A 79 -1.50 17.54 -1.07
C LEU A 79 -0.27 16.69 -0.72
N ALA A 80 0.16 15.84 -1.65
CA ALA A 80 1.35 15.02 -1.54
C ALA A 80 2.57 15.66 -2.25
N GLY A 81 2.46 16.94 -2.66
CA GLY A 81 3.55 17.69 -3.31
C GLY A 81 3.72 17.41 -4.80
N ILE A 82 2.74 16.80 -5.47
CA ILE A 82 2.82 16.47 -6.90
C ILE A 82 1.99 17.45 -7.72
N SER A 83 2.65 18.22 -8.60
CA SER A 83 1.94 19.14 -9.48
C SER A 83 0.97 18.42 -10.44
N LYS A 84 -0.17 19.05 -10.74
CA LYS A 84 -1.16 18.57 -11.72
C LYS A 84 -0.57 18.21 -13.10
N LYS A 85 0.51 18.86 -13.53
CA LYS A 85 1.11 18.59 -14.85
C LYS A 85 1.81 17.23 -14.92
N LYS A 86 2.25 16.69 -13.78
CA LYS A 86 3.02 15.44 -13.71
C LYS A 86 2.14 14.25 -13.33
N ILE A 87 1.08 14.47 -12.54
CA ILE A 87 0.27 13.37 -11.99
C ILE A 87 -0.32 12.45 -13.06
N LYS A 88 -0.86 13.00 -14.16
CA LYS A 88 -1.52 12.18 -15.18
C LYS A 88 -0.56 11.18 -15.83
N ASN A 89 0.63 11.62 -16.23
CA ASN A 89 1.62 10.75 -16.85
C ASN A 89 2.09 9.64 -15.89
N GLU A 90 2.28 9.96 -14.61
CA GLU A 90 2.67 8.96 -13.61
C GLU A 90 1.54 7.93 -13.37
N LEU A 91 0.27 8.37 -13.33
CA LEU A 91 -0.89 7.47 -13.23
C LEU A 91 -1.02 6.58 -14.46
N ASP A 92 -0.91 7.14 -15.66
CA ASP A 92 -0.99 6.38 -16.92
C ASP A 92 0.11 5.31 -16.98
N GLN A 93 1.32 5.60 -16.47
CA GLN A 93 2.41 4.61 -16.35
C GLN A 93 2.10 3.51 -15.32
N LEU A 94 1.52 3.85 -14.18
CA LEU A 94 1.13 2.85 -13.16
C LEU A 94 -0.01 1.95 -13.66
N VAL A 95 -0.96 2.50 -14.41
CA VAL A 95 -2.01 1.73 -15.09
C VAL A 95 -1.40 0.82 -16.16
N ALA A 96 -0.47 1.34 -16.97
CA ALA A 96 0.19 0.54 -18.00
C ALA A 96 1.00 -0.64 -17.44
N LYS A 97 1.55 -0.49 -16.22
CA LYS A 97 2.23 -1.58 -15.48
C LYS A 97 1.27 -2.45 -14.67
N ASN A 98 -0.03 -2.26 -14.84
CA ASN A 98 -1.09 -2.95 -14.09
C ASN A 98 -0.99 -2.83 -12.56
N VAL A 99 -0.31 -1.80 -12.06
CA VAL A 99 -0.12 -1.55 -10.62
C VAL A 99 -1.39 -0.98 -9.99
N ILE A 100 -2.10 -0.14 -10.75
CA ILE A 100 -3.38 0.42 -10.34
C ILE A 100 -4.43 0.29 -11.43
N THR A 101 -5.67 0.16 -11.00
CA THR A 101 -6.84 0.45 -11.83
C THR A 101 -7.30 1.87 -11.56
N TRP A 102 -7.54 2.64 -12.62
CA TRP A 102 -8.07 4.01 -12.54
C TRP A 102 -9.39 4.13 -13.30
N GLU A 103 -10.49 4.10 -12.56
CA GLU A 103 -11.83 4.26 -13.11
C GLU A 103 -12.31 5.72 -12.99
N ARG A 104 -13.03 6.15 -14.03
CA ARG A 104 -13.58 7.50 -14.14
C ARG A 104 -15.09 7.37 -14.30
N GLU A 105 -15.83 7.70 -13.26
CA GLU A 105 -17.29 7.60 -13.29
C GLU A 105 -17.92 8.98 -13.53
N GLY A 106 -18.86 9.02 -14.47
CA GLY A 106 -19.74 10.16 -14.71
C GLY A 106 -19.03 11.51 -14.82
N ARG A 107 -19.55 12.53 -14.13
CA ARG A 107 -19.10 13.93 -14.18
C ARG A 107 -17.87 14.24 -13.32
N GLY A 108 -16.93 13.30 -13.20
CA GLY A 108 -15.59 13.58 -12.68
C GLY A 108 -15.24 12.99 -11.32
N MET A 109 -15.87 11.89 -10.90
CA MET A 109 -15.32 11.11 -9.78
C MET A 109 -14.22 10.18 -10.29
N ASN A 110 -13.09 10.09 -9.57
CA ASN A 110 -12.04 9.12 -9.89
C ASN A 110 -11.92 8.11 -8.76
N TYR A 111 -11.89 6.84 -9.14
CA TYR A 111 -11.67 5.71 -8.26
C TYR A 111 -10.34 5.07 -8.61
N PHE A 112 -9.53 4.79 -7.60
CA PHE A 112 -8.23 4.18 -7.74
C PHE A 112 -8.15 2.92 -6.89
N GLN A 113 -7.81 1.80 -7.49
CA GLN A 113 -7.55 0.55 -6.77
C GLN A 113 -6.11 0.15 -7.01
N ILE A 114 -5.42 -0.30 -5.96
CA ILE A 114 -4.13 -0.99 -6.10
C ILE A 114 -4.46 -2.44 -6.44
N ASN A 115 -3.93 -2.91 -7.57
CA ASN A 115 -4.22 -4.25 -8.09
C ASN A 115 -3.41 -5.31 -7.33
N ASP A 116 -3.76 -6.57 -7.54
CA ASP A 116 -3.00 -7.71 -7.00
C ASP A 116 -1.53 -7.63 -7.47
N PRO A 117 -0.55 -7.64 -6.53
CA PRO A 117 0.89 -7.64 -6.82
C PRO A 117 1.37 -8.65 -7.85
N ASP A 118 0.77 -9.85 -7.91
CA ASP A 118 1.19 -10.91 -8.84
C ASP A 118 0.95 -10.52 -10.31
N LEU A 119 0.09 -9.52 -10.53
CA LEU A 119 -0.25 -9.04 -11.85
C LEU A 119 0.55 -7.80 -12.25
N TRP A 120 1.46 -7.30 -11.41
CA TRP A 120 2.21 -6.08 -11.69
C TRP A 120 3.34 -6.34 -12.67
N GLU A 121 3.44 -5.48 -13.68
CA GLU A 121 4.55 -5.46 -14.64
C GLU A 121 5.59 -4.41 -14.19
N ALA A 122 5.99 -4.49 -12.93
CA ALA A 122 6.97 -3.59 -12.31
C ALA A 122 8.29 -4.32 -12.01
N ASP A 123 9.39 -3.79 -12.55
CA ASP A 123 10.72 -4.34 -12.28
C ASP A 123 11.09 -4.18 -10.80
N TYR A 124 11.87 -5.12 -10.26
CA TYR A 124 12.48 -4.95 -8.95
C TYR A 124 13.69 -4.03 -9.02
N HIS A 125 14.01 -3.37 -7.91
CA HIS A 125 15.23 -2.56 -7.83
C HIS A 125 16.47 -3.46 -7.68
N ASP A 126 17.62 -3.02 -8.18
CA ASP A 126 18.86 -3.80 -8.23
C ASP A 126 19.35 -4.32 -6.86
N GLY A 127 18.98 -3.64 -5.78
CA GLY A 127 19.34 -4.04 -4.42
C GLY A 127 18.46 -5.13 -3.80
N TYR A 128 17.43 -5.63 -4.49
CA TYR A 128 16.51 -6.59 -3.90
C TYR A 128 17.14 -7.98 -3.83
N ASN A 129 17.06 -8.60 -2.66
CA ASN A 129 17.55 -9.96 -2.42
C ASN A 129 16.47 -10.74 -1.67
N ASN A 130 15.82 -11.68 -2.35
CA ASN A 130 14.70 -12.44 -1.78
C ASN A 130 15.08 -13.17 -0.49
N ARG A 131 16.25 -13.82 -0.44
CA ARG A 131 16.70 -14.56 0.75
C ARG A 131 16.87 -13.63 1.95
N ILE A 132 17.58 -12.52 1.78
CA ILE A 132 17.79 -11.54 2.86
C ILE A 132 16.45 -10.92 3.29
N SER A 133 15.55 -10.65 2.34
CA SER A 133 14.21 -10.14 2.63
C SER A 133 13.41 -11.10 3.52
N GLN A 134 13.41 -12.39 3.19
CA GLN A 134 12.73 -13.42 3.96
C GLN A 134 13.35 -13.60 5.36
N GLU A 135 14.69 -13.59 5.47
CA GLU A 135 15.39 -13.64 6.76
C GLU A 135 14.98 -12.48 7.67
N LEU A 136 14.92 -11.26 7.12
CA LEU A 136 14.47 -10.07 7.85
C LEU A 136 13.01 -10.17 8.26
N LEU A 137 12.13 -10.70 7.41
CA LEU A 137 10.72 -10.91 7.73
C LEU A 137 10.56 -11.86 8.92
N PHE A 138 11.21 -13.03 8.88
CA PHE A 138 11.16 -14.00 9.98
C PHE A 138 11.72 -13.44 11.28
N LEU A 139 12.85 -12.71 11.21
CA LEU A 139 13.43 -12.06 12.39
C LEU A 139 12.44 -11.08 13.04
N ASN A 140 11.72 -10.29 12.24
CA ASN A 140 10.73 -9.34 12.75
C ASN A 140 9.46 -10.03 13.28
N LEU A 141 9.03 -11.13 12.65
CA LEU A 141 7.92 -11.95 13.15
C LEU A 141 8.26 -12.56 14.52
N GLU A 142 9.44 -13.14 14.67
CA GLU A 142 9.92 -13.69 15.95
C GLU A 142 10.02 -12.60 17.02
N HIS A 143 10.53 -11.42 16.67
CA HIS A 143 10.59 -10.27 17.58
C HIS A 143 9.20 -9.78 18.02
N SER A 144 8.16 -9.98 17.19
CA SER A 144 6.78 -9.67 17.56
C SER A 144 6.16 -10.68 18.55
N GLY A 145 6.85 -11.79 18.85
CA GLY A 145 6.37 -12.88 19.68
C GLY A 145 5.58 -13.95 18.94
N PHE A 146 5.57 -13.91 17.60
CA PHE A 146 4.93 -14.93 16.76
C PHE A 146 5.81 -16.18 16.66
N ASP A 147 5.23 -17.37 16.88
CA ASP A 147 5.92 -18.64 16.64
C ASP A 147 6.00 -18.90 15.13
N THR A 148 7.20 -18.76 14.55
CA THR A 148 7.43 -18.90 13.12
C THR A 148 7.58 -20.34 12.64
N LYS A 149 7.67 -21.34 13.56
CA LYS A 149 7.87 -22.74 13.18
C LYS A 149 6.79 -23.29 12.23
N PRO A 150 5.48 -23.03 12.45
CA PRO A 150 4.44 -23.55 11.55
C PRO A 150 4.59 -23.01 10.12
N VAL A 151 4.90 -21.71 9.99
CA VAL A 151 5.08 -21.05 8.69
C VAL A 151 6.32 -21.57 7.96
N LYS A 152 7.44 -21.72 8.67
CA LYS A 152 8.68 -22.27 8.10
C LYS A 152 8.51 -23.71 7.63
N ASN A 153 7.66 -24.50 8.29
CA ASN A 153 7.38 -25.87 7.88
C ASN A 153 6.50 -25.89 6.61
N ALA A 154 5.45 -25.08 6.56
CA ALA A 154 4.58 -24.98 5.39
C ALA A 154 5.35 -24.61 4.10
N ILE A 155 6.25 -23.62 4.18
CA ILE A 155 7.06 -23.21 3.02
C ILE A 155 7.99 -24.34 2.55
N LYS A 156 8.61 -25.07 3.48
CA LYS A 156 9.49 -26.20 3.13
C LYS A 156 8.74 -27.34 2.47
N GLU A 157 7.48 -27.56 2.84
CA GLU A 157 6.63 -28.57 2.21
C GLU A 157 6.26 -28.17 0.78
N GLU A 158 6.02 -26.88 0.52
CA GLU A 158 5.75 -26.36 -0.83
C GLU A 158 6.97 -26.36 -1.75
N GLU A 159 8.19 -26.15 -1.23
CA GLU A 159 9.44 -26.22 -2.02
C GLU A 159 9.86 -27.66 -2.42
N LEU A 160 9.21 -28.69 -1.85
CA LEU A 160 9.50 -30.11 -2.10
C LEU A 160 8.53 -30.79 -3.08
N VAL A 161 7.50 -30.08 -3.54
CA VAL A 161 6.49 -30.54 -4.52
C VAL A 161 6.83 -30.01 -5.91
#